data_AF-A0A959BIX4-F1
#
_entry.id   AF-A0A959BIX4-F1
#
_cell.length_a   1.000
_cell.length_b   1.000
_cell.length_c   1.000
_cell.angle_alpha   90.00
_cell.angle_beta   90.00
_cell.angle_gamma   90.00
#
_symmetry.space_group_name_H-M   'P 1'
#
loop_
_entity.id
_entity.type
_entity.pdbx_description
1 polymer ?
#
loop_
_entity_poly.entity_id
_entity_poly.type
_entity_poly.pdbx_seq_one_letter_code
_entity_poly.pdbx_strand_id
1 'polypeptide(L)' 'YILVHEMAHLLERHHNGRFKALMDHYLPNWKHRREELNRLPVRHVDWGY' A
#
# COMPACT_ATOMS: atom_id res chain seq x y z
N TYR A 1 -2.51 4.80 4.01
CA TYR A 1 -2.04 3.96 2.90
C TYR A 1 -0.55 4.20 2.70
N ILE A 2 -0.11 5.37 2.23
CA ILE A 2 1.30 5.66 1.89
C ILE A 2 2.28 5.35 3.04
N LEU A 3 2.14 5.95 4.22
CA LEU A 3 3.08 5.68 5.34
C LEU A 3 3.14 4.20 5.73
N VAL A 4 1.98 3.55 5.85
CA VAL A 4 1.92 2.12 6.20
C VAL A 4 2.51 1.24 5.08
N HIS A 5 2.34 1.64 3.82
CA HIS A 5 2.94 0.97 2.66
C HIS A 5 4.46 1.03 2.71
N GLU A 6 5.04 2.22 2.94
CA GLU A 6 6.50 2.37 3.09
C GLU A 6 7.04 1.61 4.30
N MET A 7 6.33 1.66 5.43
CA MET A 7 6.74 0.91 6.63
C MET A 7 6.66 -0.60 6.41
N ALA A 8 5.65 -1.09 5.69
CA ALA A 8 5.55 -2.50 5.31
C ALA A 8 6.72 -2.90 4.40
N HIS A 9 7.21 -2.00 3.54
CA HIS A 9 8.39 -2.24 2.71
C HIS A 9 9.70 -2.44 3.49
N LEU A 10 9.80 -1.90 4.71
CA LEU A 10 10.92 -2.18 5.60
C LEU A 10 10.93 -3.63 6.09
N LEU A 11 9.76 -4.28 6.14
CA LEU A 11 9.59 -5.66 6.61
C LEU A 11 9.50 -6.67 5.46
N GLU A 12 8.98 -6.26 4.31
CA GLU A 12 8.83 -7.06 3.11
C GLU A 12 8.97 -6.18 1.86
N ARG A 13 10.04 -6.41 1.11
CA ARG A 13 10.42 -5.60 -0.06
C ARG A 13 9.43 -5.73 -1.22
N HIS A 14 8.84 -6.90 -1.42
CA HIS A 14 8.00 -7.19 -2.58
C HIS A 14 6.52 -7.17 -2.23
N HIS A 15 5.62 -6.75 -3.13
CA HIS A 15 4.16 -6.79 -2.92
C HIS A 15 3.55 -8.21 -3.01
N ASN A 16 4.22 -9.19 -2.39
CA ASN A 16 3.84 -10.60 -2.36
C ASN A 16 2.73 -10.88 -1.32
N GLY A 17 2.42 -12.16 -1.09
CA GLY A 17 1.39 -12.56 -0.12
C GLY A 17 1.68 -12.08 1.32
N ARG A 18 2.95 -12.06 1.73
CA ARG A 18 3.35 -11.59 3.05
C ARG A 18 3.14 -10.07 3.19
N PHE A 19 3.46 -9.30 2.16
CA PHE A 19 3.18 -7.86 2.15
C PHE A 19 1.68 -7.58 2.31
N LYS A 20 0.84 -8.30 1.55
CA LYS A 20 -0.62 -8.15 1.66
C LYS A 20 -1.12 -8.50 3.05
N ALA A 21 -0.59 -9.55 3.68
CA ALA A 21 -0.92 -9.90 5.06
C ALA A 21 -0.53 -8.81 6.07
N LEU A 22 0.65 -8.17 5.91
CA LEU A 22 1.06 -7.03 6.73
C LEU A 22 0.11 -5.85 6.55
N MET A 23 -0.27 -5.53 5.31
CA MET A 23 -1.21 -4.46 5.01
C MET A 23 -2.61 -4.77 5.56
N ASP A 24 -3.09 -6.01 5.47
CA ASP A 24 -4.38 -6.43 6.02
C ASP A 24 -4.39 -6.33 7.56
N HIS A 25 -3.24 -6.59 8.22
CA HIS A 25 -3.11 -6.46 9.68
C HIS A 25 -3.03 -5.00 10.15
N TYR A 26 -2.14 -4.19 9.57
CA TYR A 26 -1.88 -2.82 10.03
C TYR A 26 -2.82 -1.77 9.42
N LEU A 27 -3.47 -2.09 8.30
CA LEU A 27 -4.41 -1.19 7.62
C LEU A 27 -5.51 -1.98 6.90
N PRO A 28 -6.48 -2.59 7.62
CA PRO A 28 -7.47 -3.51 7.05
C PRO A 28 -8.29 -2.96 5.85
N ASN A 29 -8.42 -1.64 5.73
CA ASN A 29 -9.12 -0.96 4.63
C ASN A 29 -8.18 -0.33 3.58
N TRP A 30 -6.93 -0.80 3.48
CA TRP A 30 -5.92 -0.23 2.59
C TRP A 30 -6.33 -0.23 1.12
N LYS A 31 -7.11 -1.23 0.67
CA LYS A 31 -7.61 -1.34 -0.70
C LYS A 31 -8.53 -0.15 -1.06
N HIS A 32 -9.47 0.19 -0.18
CA HIS A 32 -10.36 1.33 -0.36
C HIS A 32 -9.59 2.66 -0.36
N ARG A 33 -8.63 2.81 0.56
CA ARG A 33 -7.77 4.01 0.62
C ARG A 33 -6.88 4.15 -0.61
N ARG A 34 -6.40 3.04 -1.17
CA ARG A 34 -5.66 3.02 -2.45
C ARG A 34 -6.54 3.47 -3.60
N GLU A 35 -7.77 2.97 -3.67
CA GLU A 35 -8.74 3.39 -4.69
C GLU A 35 -9.09 4.87 -4.57
N GLU A 36 -9.30 5.38 -3.36
CA GLU A 36 -9.54 6.80 -3.11
C GLU A 36 -8.36 7.67 -3.56
N LEU A 37 -7.13 7.29 -3.20
CA LEU A 37 -5.91 7.95 -3.67
C LEU A 37 -5.80 7.95 -5.20
N ASN A 38 -6.11 6.83 -5.86
CA ASN A 38 -6.08 6.71 -7.31
C ASN A 38 -7.15 7.57 -8.02
N ARG A 39 -8.19 8.03 -7.31
CA ARG A 39 -9.21 8.94 -7.85
C ARG A 39 -8.83 10.42 -7.73
N LEU A 40 -7.86 10.76 -6.89
CA LEU A 40 -7.40 12.13 -6.77
C LEU A 40 -6.59 12.55 -8.01
N PRO A 41 -6.67 13.81 -8.45
CA PRO A 41 -5.90 14.31 -9.60
C PRO A 41 -4.37 14.32 -9.36
N VAL A 42 -3.94 14.08 -8.11
CA VAL A 42 -2.55 13.91 -7.73
C VAL A 42 -2.11 12.45 -7.97
N ARG A 43 -2.02 12.06 -9.25
CA ARG A 43 -1.55 10.73 -9.65
C ARG A 43 -0.07 10.76 -10.01
N HIS A 44 0.81 10.77 -9.03
CA HIS A 44 2.21 10.43 -9.29
C HIS A 44 2.79 9.67 -8.10
N VAL A 45 2.56 8.36 -8.08
CA VAL A 45 3.50 7.44 -7.42
C VAL A 45 3.61 6.17 -8.26
N ASP A 46 4.75 6.01 -8.92
CA ASP A 46 5.10 4.76 -9.61
C ASP A 46 5.53 3.73 -8.56
N TRP A 47 4.61 2.84 -8.22
CA TRP A 47 4.91 1.67 -7.40
C TRP A 47 5.38 0.57 -8.36
N GLY A 48 6.68 0.32 -8.43
CA GLY A 48 7.23 -0.80 -9.21
C GLY A 48 6.69 -2.13 -8.64
N TYR A 49 5.84 -2.80 -9.41
CA TYR A 49 5.25 -4.12 -9.11
C TYR A 49 6.10 -5.25 -9.71
#